data_AF-A0AA88HL79-F1
#
_entry.id   AF-A0AA88HL79-F1
#
_cell.length_a   1.000
_cell.length_b   1.000
_cell.length_c   1.000
_cell.angle_alpha   90.00
_cell.angle_beta   90.00
_cell.angle_gamma   90.00
#
_symmetry.space_group_name_H-M   'P 1'
#
loop_
_entity.id
_entity.type
_entity.pdbx_description
1 polymer ?
#
loop_
_entity_poly.entity_id
_entity_poly.type
_entity_poly.pdbx_seq_one_letter_code
_entity_poly.pdbx_strand_id
1 'polypeptide(L)'
;MGSKRKSSRLNKLIYAREQREKMRVKGFLNMLAEKLPFKAKVVNYEMRQKEKEQKQLLEKLNENEYSRKFFIRNNMLGCWDYVSPYEVEWDGRFR
;
A
#
# COMPACT_ATOMS: atom_id res chain seq x y z
N MET A 1 1.76 -30.59 -6.40
CA MET A 1 2.71 -30.29 -5.31
C MET A 1 2.45 -28.88 -4.81
N GLY A 2 1.77 -28.77 -3.67
CA GLY A 2 1.38 -27.47 -3.10
C GLY A 2 2.58 -26.75 -2.49
N SER A 3 2.69 -25.45 -2.74
CA SER A 3 3.63 -24.59 -2.01
C SER A 3 2.95 -23.29 -1.61
N LYS A 4 2.41 -23.36 -0.38
CA LYS A 4 2.36 -22.33 0.66
C LYS A 4 1.90 -20.92 0.24
N ARG A 5 0.64 -20.64 0.60
CA ARG A 5 0.14 -19.30 0.96
C ARG A 5 1.20 -18.59 1.80
N LYS A 6 1.83 -17.54 1.29
CA LYS A 6 2.67 -16.66 2.10
C LYS A 6 2.02 -15.30 2.18
N SER A 7 1.51 -15.07 3.39
CA SER A 7 0.89 -13.87 3.90
C SER A 7 1.68 -12.63 3.51
N SER A 8 1.25 -11.93 2.47
CA SER A 8 1.48 -10.50 2.35
C SER A 8 1.04 -9.89 3.68
N ARG A 9 1.90 -9.11 4.35
CA ARG A 9 1.47 -8.22 5.45
C ARG A 9 0.60 -7.13 4.81
N LEU A 10 -0.61 -7.56 4.42
CA LEU A 10 -1.68 -6.72 3.95
C LEU A 10 -1.97 -5.74 5.06
N ASN A 11 -1.95 -4.45 4.74
CA ASN A 11 -2.69 -3.48 5.53
C ASN A 11 -4.09 -4.06 5.74
N LYS A 12 -4.39 -4.52 6.95
CA LYS A 12 -5.70 -5.09 7.28
C LYS A 12 -6.67 -3.92 7.37
N LEU A 13 -7.36 -3.66 6.28
CA LEU A 13 -8.40 -2.64 6.22
C LEU A 13 -9.61 -3.14 7.02
N ILE A 14 -10.08 -2.34 7.98
CA ILE A 14 -11.33 -2.64 8.68
C ILE A 14 -12.47 -2.04 7.86
N TYR A 15 -13.38 -2.90 7.37
CA TYR A 15 -14.40 -2.53 6.39
C TYR A 15 -15.77 -2.35 7.07
N ALA A 16 -16.41 -1.20 6.84
CA ALA A 16 -17.81 -0.94 7.16
C ALA A 16 -18.60 -0.71 5.86
N ARG A 17 -19.72 -1.42 5.69
CA ARG A 17 -20.42 -1.58 4.41
C ARG A 17 -21.44 -0.45 4.14
N GLU A 18 -22.02 0.15 5.17
CA GLU A 18 -23.06 1.19 5.04
C GLU A 18 -22.66 2.58 5.55
N GLN A 19 -23.19 3.65 4.93
CA GLN A 19 -22.89 5.06 5.25
C GLN A 19 -23.37 5.48 6.66
N ARG A 20 -24.52 4.98 7.12
CA ARG A 20 -25.09 5.33 8.44
C ARG A 20 -24.31 4.75 9.61
N GLU A 21 -23.69 3.58 9.43
CA GLU A 21 -22.82 2.97 10.43
C GLU A 21 -21.46 3.69 10.55
N LYS A 22 -21.01 4.43 9.51
CA LYS A 22 -19.68 5.03 9.48
C LYS A 22 -19.42 5.99 10.64
N MET A 23 -20.32 6.92 10.93
CA MET A 23 -20.07 7.88 12.02
C MET A 23 -20.06 7.22 13.39
N ARG A 24 -20.94 6.23 13.60
CA ARG A 24 -21.04 5.50 14.87
C ARG A 24 -19.84 4.57 15.10
N VAL A 25 -19.36 3.92 14.04
CA VAL A 25 -18.34 2.87 14.12
C VAL A 25 -16.92 3.43 13.91
N LYS A 26 -16.76 4.60 13.26
CA LYS A 26 -15.44 5.21 13.01
C LYS A 26 -14.64 5.48 14.29
N GLY A 27 -15.29 5.95 15.36
CA GLY A 27 -14.60 6.19 16.64
C GLY A 27 -13.99 4.92 17.22
N PHE A 28 -14.78 3.84 17.26
CA PHE A 28 -14.33 2.54 17.74
C PHE A 28 -13.24 1.94 16.85
N LEU A 29 -13.40 1.98 15.52
CA LEU A 29 -12.41 1.44 14.60
C LEU A 29 -11.09 2.21 14.60
N ASN A 30 -11.13 3.52 14.82
CA ASN A 30 -9.91 4.32 14.98
C ASN A 30 -9.16 3.92 16.26
N MET A 31 -9.87 3.75 17.38
CA MET A 31 -9.27 3.28 18.62
C MET A 31 -8.62 1.89 18.45
N LEU A 32 -9.26 0.99 17.69
CA LEU A 32 -8.65 -0.29 17.34
C LEU A 32 -7.44 -0.14 16.43
N ALA A 33 -7.51 0.74 15.43
CA ALA A 33 -6.41 0.99 14.50
C ALA A 33 -5.16 1.52 15.23
N GLU A 34 -5.33 2.37 16.23
CA GLU A 34 -4.24 2.92 17.05
C GLU A 34 -3.59 1.88 17.97
N LYS A 35 -4.35 0.88 18.43
CA LYS A 35 -3.82 -0.19 19.30
C LYS A 35 -3.03 -1.26 18.54
N LEU A 36 -3.10 -1.30 17.21
CA LEU A 36 -2.41 -2.31 16.42
C LEU A 36 -0.91 -2.00 16.33
N PRO A 37 -0.02 -3.02 16.35
CA PRO A 37 1.44 -2.82 16.27
C PRO A 37 1.93 -2.46 14.86
N PHE A 38 1.04 -2.03 13.98
CA PHE A 38 1.33 -1.62 12.61
C PHE A 38 0.41 -0.46 12.21
N LYS A 39 0.87 0.37 11.28
CA LYS A 39 0.11 1.54 10.81
C LYS A 39 -1.19 1.10 10.14
N ALA A 40 -2.30 1.19 10.87
CA ALA A 40 -3.63 0.89 10.37
C ALA A 40 -4.41 2.19 10.11
N LYS A 41 -5.28 2.17 9.11
CA LYS A 41 -6.17 3.28 8.79
C LYS A 41 -7.57 2.74 8.53
N VAL A 42 -8.57 3.38 9.13
CA VAL A 42 -9.97 3.11 8.83
C VAL A 42 -10.29 3.74 7.47
N VAL A 43 -10.65 2.89 6.52
CA VAL A 43 -10.98 3.32 5.15
C VAL A 43 -12.30 2.70 4.72
N ASN A 44 -13.07 3.46 3.95
CA ASN A 44 -14.27 2.96 3.28
C ASN A 44 -13.97 2.70 1.78
N TYR A 45 -14.96 2.22 1.04
CA TYR A 45 -14.81 1.95 -0.40
C TYR A 45 -14.43 3.21 -1.19
N GLU A 46 -15.18 4.30 -1.00
CA GLU A 46 -14.96 5.58 -1.71
C GLU A 46 -13.57 6.17 -1.43
N MET A 47 -13.13 6.16 -0.18
CA MET A 47 -11.79 6.59 0.24
C MET A 47 -10.71 5.75 -0.42
N ARG A 48 -10.91 4.43 -0.51
CA ARG A 48 -9.94 3.52 -1.14
C ARG A 48 -9.85 3.76 -2.66
N GLN A 49 -10.98 4.02 -3.32
CA GLN A 49 -10.98 4.36 -4.75
C GLN A 49 -10.31 5.71 -4.99
N LYS A 50 -10.65 6.74 -4.19
CA LYS A 50 -10.00 8.05 -4.25
C LYS A 50 -8.49 7.96 -4.02
N GLU A 51 -8.03 7.19 -3.03
CA GLU A 51 -6.59 6.98 -2.81
C GLU A 51 -5.91 6.26 -3.99
N LYS A 52 -6.61 5.34 -4.65
CA LYS A 52 -6.08 4.65 -5.84
C LYS A 52 -5.96 5.61 -7.02
N GLU A 53 -6.99 6.41 -7.27
CA GLU A 53 -7.01 7.43 -8.33
C GLU A 53 -5.94 8.49 -8.09
N GLN A 54 -5.82 9.00 -6.86
CA GLN A 54 -4.80 9.97 -6.49
C GLN A 54 -3.39 9.42 -6.69
N LYS A 55 -3.13 8.16 -6.33
CA LYS A 55 -1.82 7.52 -6.60
C LYS A 55 -1.51 7.46 -8.09
N GLN A 56 -2.49 7.07 -8.91
CA GLN A 56 -2.31 7.03 -10.36
C GLN A 56 -2.09 8.43 -10.96
N LEU A 57 -2.77 9.45 -10.43
CA LEU A 57 -2.58 10.84 -10.86
C LEU A 57 -1.18 11.33 -10.48
N LEU A 58 -0.73 11.09 -9.25
CA LEU A 58 0.62 11.46 -8.82
C LEU A 58 1.71 10.75 -9.60
N GLU A 59 1.51 9.47 -9.96
CA GLU A 59 2.44 8.74 -10.81
C GLU A 59 2.52 9.33 -12.23
N LYS A 60 1.39 9.80 -12.79
CA LYS A 60 1.35 10.45 -14.11
C LYS A 60 1.90 11.86 -14.11
N LEU A 61 1.68 12.60 -13.03
CA LEU A 61 2.13 13.98 -12.85
C LEU A 61 3.56 14.06 -12.31
N ASN A 62 4.23 12.93 -12.08
CA ASN A 62 5.60 12.93 -11.63
C ASN A 62 6.52 13.48 -12.74
N GLU A 63 6.97 14.72 -12.57
CA GLU A 63 7.89 15.41 -13.48
C GLU A 63 9.32 14.88 -13.39
N ASN A 64 9.67 14.18 -12.29
CA ASN A 64 10.99 13.58 -12.17
C ASN A 64 11.14 12.40 -13.13
N GLU A 65 12.01 12.60 -14.14
CA GLU A 65 12.39 11.61 -15.15
C GLU A 65 12.95 10.32 -14.52
N TYR A 66 13.58 10.43 -13.35
CA TYR A 66 14.26 9.33 -12.68
C TYR A 66 13.49 8.83 -11.45
N SER A 67 12.47 8.01 -11.70
CA SER A 67 11.70 7.35 -10.63
C SER A 67 12.44 6.16 -10.02
N ARG A 68 12.20 5.86 -8.73
CA ARG A 68 12.72 4.64 -8.08
C ARG A 68 12.35 3.36 -8.83
N LYS A 69 11.12 3.30 -9.36
CA LYS A 69 10.66 2.20 -10.21
C LYS A 69 11.52 2.07 -11.47
N PHE A 70 11.90 3.18 -12.07
CA PHE A 70 12.75 3.21 -13.26
C PHE A 70 14.17 2.68 -12.96
N PHE A 71 14.80 3.13 -11.86
CA PHE A 71 16.11 2.60 -11.46
C PHE A 71 16.10 1.09 -11.24
N ILE A 72 15.12 0.61 -10.48
CA ILE A 72 14.99 -0.81 -10.13
C ILE A 72 14.70 -1.65 -11.38
N ARG A 73 13.77 -1.24 -12.25
CA ARG A 73 13.40 -2.05 -13.42
C ARG A 73 14.50 -2.16 -14.47
N ASN A 74 15.27 -1.09 -14.66
CA ASN A 74 16.35 -1.06 -15.65
C ASN A 74 17.71 -1.50 -15.09
N ASN A 75 17.76 -1.97 -13.83
CA ASN A 75 19.01 -2.28 -13.12
C ASN A 75 20.06 -1.16 -13.27
N MET A 76 19.61 0.09 -13.14
CA MET A 76 20.48 1.24 -13.31
C MET A 76 21.60 1.18 -12.26
N LEU A 77 22.84 1.41 -12.68
CA LEU A 77 24.03 1.41 -11.81
C LEU A 77 24.27 0.09 -11.06
N GLY A 78 23.74 -1.04 -11.53
CA GLY A 78 23.90 -2.34 -10.84
C GLY A 78 23.11 -2.43 -9.53
N CYS A 79 22.01 -1.68 -9.41
CA CYS A 79 21.21 -1.61 -8.19
C CYS A 79 20.70 -2.99 -7.69
N TRP A 80 20.53 -3.99 -8.57
CA TRP A 80 20.08 -5.33 -8.19
C TRP A 80 21.00 -6.05 -7.21
N ASP A 81 22.30 -5.75 -7.20
CA ASP A 81 23.25 -6.36 -6.26
C ASP A 81 22.99 -5.92 -4.81
N TYR A 82 22.27 -4.81 -4.63
CA TYR A 82 22.00 -4.18 -3.33
C TYR A 82 20.53 -4.23 -2.91
N VAL A 83 19.64 -4.73 -3.78
CA VAL A 83 18.19 -4.72 -3.58
C VAL A 83 17.67 -6.13 -3.42
N SER A 84 16.74 -6.33 -2.49
CA SER A 84 16.14 -7.65 -2.28
C SER A 84 15.28 -8.06 -3.49
N PRO A 85 15.21 -9.36 -3.86
CA PRO A 85 14.34 -9.81 -4.95
C PRO A 85 12.86 -9.37 -4.78
N TYR A 86 12.38 -9.27 -3.53
CA TYR A 86 11.03 -8.80 -3.24
C TYR A 86 10.84 -7.30 -3.48
N GLU A 87 11.88 -6.50 -3.26
CA GLU A 87 11.85 -5.07 -3.57
C GLU A 87 11.82 -4.84 -5.08
N VAL A 88 12.47 -5.71 -5.87
CA VAL A 88 12.38 -5.68 -7.34
C VAL A 88 10.95 -5.99 -7.80
N GLU A 89 10.33 -7.02 -7.24
CA GLU A 89 8.95 -7.38 -7.55
C GLU A 89 7.96 -6.25 -7.21
N TRP A 90 8.19 -5.56 -6.08
CA TRP A 90 7.29 -4.54 -5.55
C TRP A 90 7.70 -3.10 -5.88
N ASP A 91 8.63 -2.91 -6.83
CA ASP A 91 9.15 -1.59 -7.26
C ASP A 91 9.65 -0.71 -6.09
N GLY A 92 10.21 -1.32 -5.05
CA GLY A 92 10.70 -0.62 -3.86
C GLY A 92 9.61 0.04 -3.00
N ARG A 93 8.34 -0.34 -3.16
CA ARG A 93 7.22 0.23 -2.37
C ARG A 93 7.17 -0.23 -0.92
N PHE A 94 7.78 -1.37 -0.59
CA PHE A 94 7.76 -1.95 0.76
C PHE A 94 9.17 -2.37 1.15
N ARG A 95 9.47 -2.30 2.46
CA ARG A 95 10.71 -2.75 3.09
C ARG A 95 10.37 -3.46 4.40
#